data_AF-A0A2H0W8B6-F1
#
_entry.id   AF-A0A2H0W8B6-F1
#
_cell.length_a   1.000
_cell.length_b   1.000
_cell.length_c   1.000
_cell.angle_alpha   90.00
_cell.angle_beta   90.00
_cell.angle_gamma   90.00
#
_symmetry.space_group_name_H-M   'P 1'
#
loop_
_entity.id
_entity.type
_entity.pdbx_description
1 polymer ?
#
loop_
_entity_poly.entity_id
_entity_poly.type
_entity_poly.pdbx_seq_one_letter_code
_entity_poly.pdbx_strand_id
1 'polypeptide(L)'
;MAYANTLGIQVVVTDHHHRQEEKVPRGAFSQFHTPKLSGSGVAYMVAHELFEHFKQKTPNAKLLDSYFSTDYLALATIGTIADLVPLTGASRSIVTFGLEAFGKVRRHGIKHLLKEAGIDKKPVTPYEIGFVIAPRINAVGRLEDAIDALRLLCTTNEDKARGLAQYVGETNTSRQDLVKKNVEEALQQVEAMKKLPKLIILKSKHWHEGVIGL
;
A
#
# COMPACT_ATOMS: atom_id res chain seq x y z
N MET A 1 9.96 -20.17 -5.80
CA MET A 1 10.71 -20.24 -7.08
C MET A 1 11.08 -21.66 -7.47
N ALA A 2 11.67 -22.47 -6.57
CA ALA A 2 12.00 -23.87 -6.88
C ALA A 2 10.84 -24.65 -7.55
N TYR A 3 9.63 -24.58 -6.99
CA TYR A 3 8.44 -25.21 -7.58
C TYR A 3 8.04 -24.62 -8.95
N ALA A 4 8.12 -23.31 -9.14
CA ALA A 4 7.84 -22.69 -10.43
C ALA A 4 8.82 -23.16 -11.50
N ASN A 5 10.10 -23.31 -11.14
CA ASN A 5 11.15 -23.81 -12.03
C ASN A 5 10.93 -25.27 -12.41
N THR A 6 10.43 -26.11 -11.50
CA THR A 6 10.05 -27.50 -11.86
C THR A 6 8.90 -27.57 -12.87
N LEU A 7 8.13 -26.49 -12.99
CA LEU A 7 7.05 -26.35 -13.99
C LEU A 7 7.50 -25.59 -15.25
N GLY A 8 8.77 -25.22 -15.37
CA GLY A 8 9.29 -24.45 -16.50
C GLY A 8 8.84 -22.98 -16.54
N ILE A 9 8.33 -22.43 -15.44
CA ILE A 9 7.84 -21.05 -15.35
C ILE A 9 9.01 -20.09 -15.05
N GLN A 10 9.21 -19.08 -15.90
CA GLN A 10 10.17 -18.01 -15.64
C GLN A 10 9.64 -17.05 -14.56
N VAL A 11 10.44 -16.82 -13.53
CA VAL A 11 10.07 -15.95 -12.39
C VAL A 11 10.90 -14.68 -12.40
N VAL A 12 10.25 -13.52 -12.46
CA VAL A 12 10.87 -12.21 -12.21
C VAL A 12 10.52 -11.77 -10.79
N VAL A 13 11.53 -11.41 -10.00
CA VAL A 13 11.34 -10.95 -8.62
C VAL A 13 11.58 -9.46 -8.52
N THR A 14 10.59 -8.73 -8.02
CA THR A 14 10.69 -7.32 -7.68
C THR A 14 10.46 -7.16 -6.18
N ASP A 15 11.37 -6.53 -5.45
CA ASP A 15 11.27 -6.42 -3.99
C ASP A 15 12.11 -5.25 -3.46
N HIS A 16 11.86 -4.84 -2.21
CA HIS A 16 12.55 -3.76 -1.52
C HIS A 16 13.03 -4.11 -0.10
N HIS A 17 12.60 -5.24 0.46
CA HIS A 17 12.93 -5.60 1.84
C HIS A 17 14.45 -5.68 2.07
N HIS A 18 14.89 -5.34 3.29
CA HIS A 18 16.29 -5.49 3.65
C HIS A 18 16.70 -6.96 3.56
N ARG A 19 17.79 -7.24 2.84
CA ARG A 19 18.29 -8.60 2.67
C ARG A 19 19.31 -8.92 3.74
N GLN A 20 19.15 -10.09 4.35
CA GLN A 20 20.29 -10.80 4.92
C GLN A 20 21.04 -11.43 3.74
N GLU A 21 22.35 -11.23 3.65
CA GLU A 21 23.20 -11.56 2.48
C GLU A 21 23.01 -13.00 1.97
N GLU A 22 22.66 -13.95 2.84
CA GLU A 22 22.46 -15.37 2.50
C GLU A 22 21.12 -15.69 1.83
N LYS A 23 20.16 -14.75 1.76
CA LYS A 23 18.78 -14.99 1.33
C LYS A 23 18.42 -14.44 -0.06
N VAL A 24 19.41 -14.25 -0.95
CA VAL A 24 19.09 -13.91 -2.34
C VAL A 24 18.33 -15.08 -2.99
N PRO A 25 17.09 -14.89 -3.46
CA PRO A 25 16.28 -15.95 -4.05
C PRO A 25 17.00 -16.62 -5.23
N ARG A 26 17.44 -17.87 -5.07
CA ARG A 26 18.08 -18.64 -6.15
C ARG A 26 17.04 -19.14 -7.15
N GLY A 27 17.37 -19.05 -8.43
CA GLY A 27 16.52 -19.55 -9.52
C GLY A 27 15.46 -18.57 -10.03
N ALA A 28 15.60 -17.27 -9.76
CA ALA A 28 14.85 -16.25 -10.48
C ALA A 28 15.43 -16.12 -11.89
N PHE A 29 14.57 -15.92 -12.90
CA PHE A 29 15.00 -15.54 -14.24
C PHE A 29 15.61 -14.14 -14.25
N SER A 30 15.00 -13.21 -13.51
CA SER A 30 15.53 -11.86 -13.32
C SER A 30 15.09 -11.31 -11.96
N GLN A 31 15.86 -10.35 -11.46
CA GLN A 31 15.59 -9.72 -10.17
C GLN A 31 15.90 -8.24 -10.21
N PHE A 32 14.97 -7.45 -9.70
CA PHE A 32 15.17 -6.03 -9.43
C PHE A 32 14.88 -5.76 -7.96
N HIS A 33 15.89 -5.32 -7.22
CA HIS A 33 15.79 -5.10 -5.78
C HIS A 33 16.48 -3.82 -5.35
N THR A 34 15.79 -3.04 -4.52
CA THR A 34 16.37 -1.85 -3.91
C THR A 34 15.64 -1.49 -2.61
N PRO A 35 16.35 -1.30 -1.49
CA PRO A 35 15.75 -0.81 -0.25
C PRO A 35 15.48 0.70 -0.26
N LYS A 36 15.83 1.41 -1.35
CA LYS A 36 15.64 2.86 -1.49
C LYS A 36 14.23 3.27 -1.89
N LEU A 37 13.40 2.30 -2.31
CA LEU A 37 12.02 2.51 -2.74
C LEU A 37 11.11 1.57 -1.95
N SER A 38 9.82 1.86 -1.88
CA SER A 38 8.83 0.87 -1.45
C SER A 38 8.58 -0.17 -2.54
N GLY A 39 7.89 -1.26 -2.22
CA GLY A 39 7.43 -2.23 -3.21
C GLY A 39 6.60 -1.59 -4.34
N SER A 40 5.75 -0.60 -4.03
CA SER A 40 4.99 0.16 -5.04
C SER A 40 5.87 1.05 -5.90
N GLY A 41 6.91 1.67 -5.33
CA GLY A 41 7.89 2.46 -6.08
C GLY A 41 8.72 1.60 -7.02
N VAL A 42 9.13 0.42 -6.56
CA VAL A 42 9.77 -0.60 -7.41
C VAL A 42 8.86 -1.01 -8.56
N ALA A 43 7.60 -1.34 -8.28
CA ALA A 43 6.63 -1.74 -9.30
C ALA A 43 6.40 -0.64 -10.34
N TYR A 44 6.32 0.62 -9.90
CA TYR A 44 6.21 1.77 -10.79
C TYR A 44 7.40 1.89 -11.74
N MET A 45 8.63 1.80 -11.21
CA MET A 45 9.84 1.88 -12.05
C MET A 45 9.89 0.76 -13.08
N VAL A 46 9.63 -0.49 -12.66
CA VAL A 46 9.64 -1.63 -13.57
C VAL A 46 8.56 -1.50 -14.64
N ALA A 47 7.33 -1.11 -14.27
CA ALA A 47 6.25 -0.90 -15.23
C ALA A 47 6.58 0.23 -16.22
N HIS A 48 7.20 1.31 -15.75
CA HIS A 48 7.61 2.44 -16.59
C HIS A 48 8.69 2.04 -17.60
N GLU A 49 9.75 1.34 -17.16
CA GLU A 49 10.81 0.87 -18.06
C GLU A 49 10.30 -0.12 -19.12
N LEU A 50 9.41 -1.04 -18.73
CA LEU A 50 8.76 -1.93 -19.70
C LEU A 50 7.91 -1.15 -20.70
N PHE A 51 7.15 -0.15 -20.23
CA PHE A 51 6.36 0.69 -21.11
C PHE A 51 7.23 1.47 -22.10
N GLU A 52 8.31 2.12 -21.64
CA GLU A 52 9.21 2.87 -22.51
C GLU A 52 9.90 1.95 -23.54
N HIS A 53 10.32 0.76 -23.12
CA HIS A 53 10.93 -0.22 -24.03
C HIS A 53 9.99 -0.66 -25.16
N PHE A 54 8.71 -0.87 -24.85
CA PHE A 54 7.71 -1.34 -25.83
C PHE A 54 6.86 -0.22 -26.42
N LYS A 55 7.11 1.05 -26.06
CA LYS A 55 6.24 2.21 -26.35
C LYS A 55 5.80 2.32 -27.80
N GLN A 56 6.71 2.09 -28.74
CA GLN A 56 6.44 2.17 -30.18
C GLN A 56 5.44 1.11 -30.68
N LYS A 57 5.33 -0.01 -29.98
CA LYS A 57 4.44 -1.14 -30.30
C LYS A 57 3.19 -1.17 -29.43
N THR A 58 3.09 -0.29 -28.44
CA THR A 58 2.00 -0.26 -27.47
C THR A 58 0.80 0.52 -28.02
N PRO A 59 -0.37 -0.11 -28.18
CA PRO A 59 -1.60 0.60 -28.50
C PRO A 59 -1.90 1.65 -27.43
N ASN A 60 -2.42 2.82 -27.83
CA ASN A 60 -2.74 3.91 -26.91
C ASN A 60 -1.54 4.41 -26.06
N ALA A 61 -0.30 4.29 -26.55
CA ALA A 61 0.90 4.70 -25.82
C ALA A 61 0.78 6.11 -25.22
N LYS A 62 0.26 7.09 -25.97
CA LYS A 62 0.06 8.47 -25.45
C LYS A 62 -0.85 8.53 -24.22
N LEU A 63 -1.89 7.70 -24.16
CA LEU A 63 -2.79 7.66 -23.01
C LEU A 63 -2.10 7.01 -21.81
N LEU A 64 -1.40 5.88 -22.02
CA LEU A 64 -0.65 5.18 -20.97
C LEU A 64 0.48 6.04 -20.40
N ASP A 65 1.20 6.76 -21.26
CA ASP A 65 2.22 7.74 -20.88
C ASP A 65 1.66 8.79 -19.91
N SER A 66 0.44 9.28 -20.19
CA SER A 66 -0.23 10.22 -19.27
C SER A 66 -0.58 9.60 -17.91
N TYR A 67 -0.83 8.28 -17.84
CA TYR A 67 -1.08 7.58 -16.57
C TYR A 67 0.19 7.41 -15.74
N PHE A 68 1.36 7.27 -16.37
CA PHE A 68 2.64 7.28 -15.64
C PHE A 68 2.89 8.63 -14.97
N SER A 69 2.37 9.74 -15.50
CA SER A 69 2.44 11.04 -14.84
C SER A 69 1.24 11.36 -13.92
N THR A 70 0.26 10.45 -13.84
CA THR A 70 -0.97 10.67 -13.06
C THR A 70 -1.35 9.45 -12.22
N ASP A 71 -2.22 8.58 -12.74
CA ASP A 71 -2.85 7.48 -11.99
C ASP A 71 -1.84 6.48 -11.42
N TYR A 72 -0.82 6.07 -12.19
CA TYR A 72 0.18 5.09 -11.72
C TYR A 72 1.14 5.71 -10.72
N LEU A 73 1.49 6.99 -10.89
CA LEU A 73 2.32 7.72 -9.95
C LEU A 73 1.60 7.94 -8.62
N ALA A 74 0.30 8.25 -8.66
CA ALA A 74 -0.53 8.36 -7.46
C ALA A 74 -0.56 7.02 -6.67
N LEU A 75 -0.71 5.88 -7.37
CA LEU A 75 -0.63 4.55 -6.74
C LEU A 75 0.75 4.30 -6.11
N ALA A 76 1.83 4.63 -6.84
CA ALA A 76 3.19 4.49 -6.34
C ALA A 76 3.40 5.32 -5.06
N THR A 77 2.91 6.56 -5.05
CA THR A 77 2.97 7.49 -3.92
C THR A 77 2.19 7.00 -2.70
N ILE A 78 0.98 6.45 -2.90
CA ILE A 78 0.20 5.85 -1.80
C ILE A 78 1.03 4.76 -1.12
N GLY A 79 1.53 3.79 -1.90
CA GLY A 79 2.31 2.70 -1.32
C GLY A 79 3.64 3.16 -0.73
N THR A 80 4.31 4.16 -1.32
CA THR A 80 5.57 4.71 -0.80
C THR A 80 5.39 5.33 0.58
N ILE A 81 4.34 6.12 0.78
CA ILE A 81 4.06 6.73 2.08
C ILE A 81 3.52 5.68 3.07
N ALA A 82 2.67 4.76 2.62
CA ALA A 82 2.11 3.70 3.46
C ALA A 82 3.19 2.76 4.04
N ASP A 83 4.26 2.55 3.28
CA ASP A 83 5.38 1.67 3.62
C ASP A 83 6.47 2.38 4.44
N LEU A 84 6.24 3.66 4.80
CA LEU A 84 7.11 4.47 5.66
C LEU A 84 8.58 4.51 5.21
N VAL A 85 8.85 4.32 3.91
CA VAL A 85 10.22 4.41 3.39
C VAL A 85 10.72 5.86 3.51
N PRO A 86 12.01 6.07 3.86
CA PRO A 86 12.55 7.42 4.01
C PRO A 86 12.34 8.25 2.74
N LEU A 87 11.74 9.44 2.84
CA LEU A 87 11.45 10.33 1.71
C LEU A 87 12.70 11.11 1.27
N THR A 88 13.68 10.38 0.75
CA THR A 88 14.98 10.89 0.28
C THR A 88 15.30 10.31 -1.09
N GLY A 89 16.06 11.03 -1.92
CA GLY A 89 16.41 10.56 -3.26
C GLY A 89 15.18 10.18 -4.10
N ALA A 90 15.16 8.95 -4.64
CA ALA A 90 14.15 8.49 -5.58
C ALA A 90 12.74 8.39 -4.96
N SER A 91 12.60 7.95 -3.71
CA SER A 91 11.29 7.92 -3.03
C SER A 91 10.73 9.33 -2.84
N ARG A 92 11.59 10.32 -2.56
CA ARG A 92 11.21 11.73 -2.50
C ARG A 92 10.67 12.20 -3.84
N SER A 93 11.34 11.88 -4.95
CA SER A 93 10.87 12.26 -6.29
C SER A 93 9.49 11.67 -6.60
N ILE A 94 9.28 10.37 -6.33
CA ILE A 94 7.96 9.72 -6.50
C ILE A 94 6.89 10.48 -5.72
N VAL A 95 7.15 10.75 -4.43
CA VAL A 95 6.16 11.42 -3.58
C VAL A 95 5.93 12.86 -4.02
N THR A 96 6.96 13.65 -4.29
CA THR A 96 6.82 15.05 -4.72
C THR A 96 5.94 15.18 -5.97
N PHE A 97 6.26 14.46 -7.04
CA PHE A 97 5.48 14.54 -8.27
C PHE A 97 4.13 13.82 -8.16
N GLY A 98 4.05 12.75 -7.36
CA GLY A 98 2.80 12.02 -7.18
C GLY A 98 1.78 12.74 -6.31
N LEU A 99 2.19 13.61 -5.39
CA LEU A 99 1.26 14.49 -4.67
C LEU A 99 0.56 15.47 -5.63
N GLU A 100 1.31 16.03 -6.59
CA GLU A 100 0.73 16.86 -7.65
C GLU A 100 -0.22 16.08 -8.58
N ALA A 101 0.07 14.78 -8.80
CA ALA A 101 -0.74 13.92 -9.64
C ALA A 101 -2.17 13.73 -9.12
N PHE A 102 -2.42 13.79 -7.81
CA PHE A 102 -3.76 13.60 -7.23
C PHE A 102 -4.82 14.55 -7.79
N GLY A 103 -4.45 15.78 -8.10
CA GLY A 103 -5.37 16.75 -8.72
C GLY A 103 -5.80 16.38 -10.14
N LYS A 104 -5.11 15.43 -10.78
CA LYS A 104 -5.33 15.00 -12.18
C LYS A 104 -5.73 13.52 -12.29
N VAL A 105 -5.83 12.81 -11.16
CA VAL A 105 -6.19 11.39 -11.13
C VAL A 105 -7.54 11.18 -11.80
N ARG A 106 -7.62 10.15 -12.65
CA ARG A 106 -8.83 9.74 -13.36
C ARG A 106 -9.44 8.48 -12.77
N ARG A 107 -8.62 7.65 -12.13
CA ARG A 107 -8.99 6.38 -11.49
C ARG A 107 -10.13 6.54 -10.48
N HIS A 108 -11.28 5.90 -10.76
CA HIS A 108 -12.48 5.99 -9.93
C HIS A 108 -12.23 5.58 -8.48
N GLY A 109 -11.47 4.50 -8.26
CA GLY A 109 -11.14 4.02 -6.92
C GLY A 109 -10.50 5.06 -6.02
N ILE A 110 -9.47 5.75 -6.52
CA ILE A 110 -8.78 6.81 -5.76
C ILE A 110 -9.75 7.97 -5.51
N LYS A 111 -10.52 8.40 -6.52
CA LYS A 111 -11.49 9.50 -6.36
C LYS A 111 -12.53 9.20 -5.28
N HIS A 112 -13.11 8.02 -5.29
CA HIS A 112 -14.12 7.64 -4.29
C HIS A 112 -13.51 7.42 -2.92
N LEU A 113 -12.29 6.91 -2.83
CA LEU A 113 -11.58 6.80 -1.56
C LEU A 113 -11.30 8.16 -0.92
N LEU A 114 -10.91 9.17 -1.71
CA LEU A 114 -10.73 10.54 -1.23
C LEU A 114 -12.05 11.17 -0.75
N LYS A 115 -13.15 10.94 -1.49
CA LYS A 115 -14.50 11.42 -1.12
C LYS A 115 -14.98 10.78 0.17
N GLU A 116 -14.86 9.45 0.28
CA GLU A 116 -15.22 8.70 1.48
C GLU A 116 -14.39 9.13 2.70
N ALA A 117 -13.13 9.49 2.48
CA ALA A 117 -12.26 10.04 3.50
C ALA A 117 -12.57 11.52 3.85
N GLY A 118 -13.45 12.20 3.11
CA GLY A 118 -13.76 13.61 3.31
C GLY A 118 -12.61 14.56 2.96
N ILE A 119 -11.70 14.14 2.07
CA ILE A 119 -10.49 14.92 1.73
C ILE A 119 -10.40 15.29 0.24
N ASP A 120 -11.46 15.06 -0.54
CA ASP A 120 -11.51 15.33 -1.98
C ASP A 120 -11.43 16.83 -2.35
N LYS A 121 -11.73 17.72 -1.40
CA LYS A 121 -11.72 19.18 -1.59
C LYS A 121 -10.49 19.89 -1.04
N LYS A 122 -9.48 19.17 -0.54
CA LYS A 122 -8.25 19.76 0.00
C LYS A 122 -7.01 19.17 -0.66
N PRO A 123 -5.86 19.85 -0.58
CA PRO A 123 -4.60 19.29 -1.05
C PRO A 123 -4.31 17.97 -0.33
N VAL A 124 -3.91 16.96 -1.11
CA VAL A 124 -3.41 15.69 -0.56
C VAL A 124 -1.94 15.90 -0.20
N THR A 125 -1.60 15.71 1.06
CA THR A 125 -0.21 15.78 1.55
C THR A 125 0.24 14.39 2.04
N PRO A 126 1.53 14.20 2.42
CA PRO A 126 1.97 12.97 3.05
C PRO A 126 1.15 12.60 4.29
N TYR A 127 0.61 13.58 5.02
CA TYR A 127 -0.25 13.35 6.18
C TYR A 127 -1.57 12.68 5.78
N GLU A 128 -2.31 13.24 4.81
CA GLU A 128 -3.54 12.63 4.32
C GLU A 128 -3.32 11.21 3.81
N ILE A 129 -2.20 10.97 3.11
CA ILE A 129 -1.90 9.64 2.62
C ILE A 129 -1.58 8.69 3.77
N GLY A 130 -0.67 9.06 4.67
CA GLY A 130 -0.18 8.18 5.74
C GLY A 130 -1.21 7.91 6.85
N PHE A 131 -2.05 8.89 7.17
CA PHE A 131 -2.97 8.80 8.32
C PHE A 131 -4.44 8.67 7.93
N VAL A 132 -4.82 8.93 6.68
CA VAL A 132 -6.22 8.87 6.24
C VAL A 132 -6.43 7.79 5.19
N ILE A 133 -5.63 7.78 4.13
CA ILE A 133 -5.83 6.89 2.97
C ILE A 133 -5.20 5.51 3.17
N ALA A 134 -3.93 5.44 3.57
CA ALA A 134 -3.23 4.19 3.79
C ALA A 134 -3.90 3.31 4.88
N PRO A 135 -4.34 3.84 6.04
CA PRO A 135 -5.04 3.04 7.03
C PRO A 135 -6.34 2.41 6.51
N ARG A 136 -7.06 3.12 5.63
CA ARG A 136 -8.27 2.60 4.97
C ARG A 136 -7.97 1.40 4.10
N ILE A 137 -7.02 1.54 3.18
CA ILE A 137 -6.60 0.44 2.29
C ILE A 137 -6.09 -0.76 3.12
N ASN A 138 -5.28 -0.49 4.14
CA ASN A 138 -4.68 -1.53 4.98
C ASN A 138 -5.70 -2.22 5.91
N ALA A 139 -6.81 -1.57 6.26
CA ALA A 139 -7.82 -2.17 7.12
C ALA A 139 -8.43 -3.43 6.49
N VAL A 140 -8.68 -3.40 5.18
CA VAL A 140 -9.21 -4.55 4.44
C VAL A 140 -8.27 -5.74 4.55
N GLY A 141 -6.97 -5.58 4.29
CA GLY A 141 -6.03 -6.70 4.41
C GLY A 141 -5.75 -7.18 5.85
N ARG A 142 -6.21 -6.44 6.87
CA ARG A 142 -6.06 -6.82 8.28
C ARG A 142 -7.26 -7.54 8.85
N LEU A 143 -8.46 -7.22 8.36
CA LEU A 143 -9.72 -7.74 8.90
C LEU A 143 -10.45 -8.67 7.93
N GLU A 144 -10.20 -8.53 6.63
CA GLU A 144 -10.99 -9.12 5.55
C GLU A 144 -10.06 -9.60 4.40
N ASP A 145 -10.64 -9.91 3.23
CA ASP A 145 -9.87 -10.26 2.03
C ASP A 145 -9.27 -9.02 1.35
N ALA A 146 -7.94 -8.93 1.33
CA ALA A 146 -7.18 -7.86 0.69
C ALA A 146 -7.52 -7.63 -0.79
N ILE A 147 -8.17 -8.59 -1.46
CA ILE A 147 -8.60 -8.47 -2.85
C ILE A 147 -9.53 -7.27 -3.08
N ASP A 148 -10.33 -6.86 -2.09
CA ASP A 148 -11.29 -5.77 -2.27
C ASP A 148 -10.61 -4.40 -2.33
N ALA A 149 -9.50 -4.23 -1.61
CA ALA A 149 -8.65 -3.06 -1.76
C ALA A 149 -8.03 -2.99 -3.16
N LEU A 150 -7.59 -4.14 -3.70
CA LEU A 150 -7.10 -4.22 -5.09
C LEU A 150 -8.21 -3.91 -6.09
N ARG A 151 -9.40 -4.49 -5.92
CA ARG A 151 -10.58 -4.23 -6.78
C ARG A 151 -10.95 -2.75 -6.76
N LEU A 152 -10.89 -2.09 -5.60
CA LEU A 152 -11.13 -0.65 -5.48
C LEU A 152 -10.12 0.11 -6.35
N LEU A 153 -8.83 -0.16 -6.20
CA LEU A 153 -7.78 0.55 -6.94
C LEU A 153 -7.80 0.24 -8.45
N CYS A 154 -8.26 -0.94 -8.87
CA CYS A 154 -8.21 -1.38 -10.26
C CYS A 154 -9.51 -1.16 -11.05
N THR A 155 -10.67 -1.00 -10.41
CA THR A 155 -11.96 -0.89 -11.11
C THR A 155 -12.03 0.31 -12.05
N THR A 156 -12.63 0.10 -13.21
CA THR A 156 -12.99 1.14 -14.19
C THR A 156 -14.47 1.49 -14.16
N ASN A 157 -15.26 0.82 -13.30
CA ASN A 157 -16.67 1.11 -13.10
C ASN A 157 -16.85 2.00 -11.86
N GLU A 158 -17.50 3.14 -12.04
CA GLU A 158 -17.69 4.16 -11.00
C GLU A 158 -18.59 3.69 -9.85
N ASP A 159 -19.71 3.03 -10.15
CA ASP A 159 -20.62 2.52 -9.11
C ASP A 159 -19.94 1.45 -8.23
N LYS A 160 -19.15 0.56 -8.85
CA LYS A 160 -18.32 -0.41 -8.12
C LYS A 160 -17.28 0.30 -7.26
N ALA A 161 -16.63 1.34 -7.78
CA ALA A 161 -15.64 2.11 -7.02
C ALA A 161 -16.27 2.78 -5.80
N ARG A 162 -17.48 3.35 -5.94
CA ARG A 162 -18.23 3.94 -4.83
C ARG A 162 -18.53 2.92 -3.74
N GLY A 163 -19.10 1.77 -4.12
CA GLY A 163 -19.44 0.71 -3.16
C GLY A 163 -18.21 0.15 -2.45
N LEU A 164 -17.12 -0.11 -3.19
CA LEU A 164 -15.87 -0.58 -2.61
C LEU A 164 -15.20 0.46 -1.71
N ALA A 165 -15.27 1.76 -2.04
CA ALA A 165 -14.72 2.81 -1.21
C ALA A 165 -15.47 2.91 0.14
N GLN A 166 -16.79 2.86 0.10
CA GLN A 166 -17.63 2.82 1.31
C GLN A 166 -17.27 1.60 2.17
N TYR A 167 -17.21 0.41 1.58
CA TYR A 167 -16.82 -0.81 2.29
C TYR A 167 -15.45 -0.67 2.96
N VAL A 168 -14.44 -0.22 2.22
CA VAL A 168 -13.09 0.04 2.76
C VAL A 168 -13.11 1.07 3.90
N GLY A 169 -13.98 2.08 3.81
CA GLY A 169 -14.21 3.07 4.87
C GLY A 169 -14.79 2.44 6.13
N GLU A 170 -15.85 1.64 5.99
CA GLU A 170 -16.50 0.90 7.08
C GLU A 170 -15.54 -0.07 7.76
N THR A 171 -14.79 -0.87 6.99
CA THR A 171 -13.77 -1.79 7.53
C THR A 171 -12.72 -1.05 8.34
N ASN A 172 -12.31 0.15 7.92
CA ASN A 172 -11.37 0.97 8.69
C ASN A 172 -11.96 1.48 10.00
N THR A 173 -13.25 1.84 10.03
CA THR A 173 -13.95 2.20 11.27
C THR A 173 -13.96 1.01 12.22
N SER A 174 -14.36 -0.18 11.75
CA SER A 174 -14.32 -1.40 12.57
C SER A 174 -12.91 -1.72 13.10
N ARG A 175 -11.88 -1.50 12.27
CA ARG A 175 -10.47 -1.64 12.68
C ARG A 175 -10.08 -0.63 13.75
N GLN A 176 -10.54 0.61 13.66
CA GLN A 176 -10.30 1.65 14.69
C GLN A 176 -10.92 1.26 16.03
N ASP A 177 -12.18 0.80 16.02
CA ASP A 177 -12.90 0.38 17.22
C ASP A 177 -12.21 -0.81 17.90
N LEU A 178 -11.74 -1.77 17.12
CA LEU A 178 -11.03 -2.94 17.62
C LEU A 178 -9.68 -2.57 18.26
N VAL A 179 -8.91 -1.67 17.63
CA VAL A 179 -7.67 -1.17 18.23
C VAL A 179 -7.95 -0.41 19.52
N LYS A 180 -8.97 0.45 19.54
CA LYS A 180 -9.34 1.18 20.76
C LYS A 180 -9.64 0.22 21.91
N LYS A 181 -10.46 -0.80 21.67
CA LYS A 181 -10.78 -1.83 22.67
C LYS A 181 -9.54 -2.60 23.13
N ASN A 182 -8.69 -3.04 22.19
CA ASN A 182 -7.48 -3.80 22.54
C ASN A 182 -6.49 -2.97 23.36
N VAL A 183 -6.34 -1.68 23.04
CA VAL A 183 -5.49 -0.75 23.78
C VAL A 183 -6.05 -0.51 25.20
N GLU A 184 -7.36 -0.33 25.35
CA GLU A 184 -8.00 -0.21 26.66
C GLU A 184 -7.75 -1.46 27.52
N GLU A 185 -7.94 -2.67 26.96
CA GLU A 185 -7.63 -3.93 27.65
C GLU A 185 -6.14 -4.06 28.00
N ALA A 186 -5.25 -3.67 27.10
CA ALA A 186 -3.80 -3.70 27.31
C ALA A 186 -3.37 -2.75 28.43
N LEU A 187 -3.94 -1.53 28.46
CA LEU A 187 -3.68 -0.56 29.52
C LEU A 187 -4.14 -1.07 30.88
N GLN A 188 -5.31 -1.68 30.98
CA GLN A 188 -5.78 -2.30 32.23
C GLN A 188 -4.81 -3.37 32.75
N GLN A 189 -4.27 -4.22 31.86
CA GLN A 189 -3.26 -5.22 32.26
C GLN A 189 -1.96 -4.58 32.75
N VAL A 190 -1.55 -3.45 32.16
CA VAL A 190 -0.35 -2.70 32.57
C VAL A 190 -0.58 -1.98 33.91
N GLU A 191 -1.73 -1.34 34.09
CA GLU A 191 -2.10 -0.63 35.33
C GLU A 191 -2.24 -1.58 36.52
N ALA A 192 -2.64 -2.83 36.29
CA ALA A 192 -2.67 -3.87 37.32
C ALA A 192 -1.27 -4.32 37.78
N MET A 193 -0.20 -3.94 37.07
CA MET A 193 1.16 -4.28 37.46
C MET A 193 1.63 -3.39 38.61
N LYS A 194 2.13 -4.00 39.70
CA LYS A 194 2.70 -3.25 40.84
C LYS A 194 3.93 -2.40 40.46
N LYS A 195 4.67 -2.81 39.43
CA LYS A 195 5.83 -2.09 38.89
C LYS A 195 5.94 -2.39 37.40
N LEU A 196 6.21 -1.36 36.61
CA LEU A 196 6.42 -1.50 35.17
C LEU A 196 7.72 -2.27 34.88
N PRO A 197 7.66 -3.42 34.17
CA PRO A 197 8.86 -4.17 33.79
C PRO A 197 9.60 -3.50 32.63
N LYS A 198 10.85 -3.93 32.38
CA LYS A 198 11.63 -3.48 31.21
C LYS A 198 11.04 -3.96 29.87
N LEU A 199 10.30 -5.07 29.90
CA LEU A 199 9.63 -5.67 28.76
C LEU A 199 8.17 -5.90 29.14
N ILE A 200 7.26 -5.34 28.36
CA ILE A 200 5.82 -5.52 28.53
C ILE A 200 5.40 -6.67 27.61
N ILE A 201 4.94 -7.77 28.22
CA ILE A 201 4.41 -8.92 27.50
C ILE A 201 2.97 -9.10 27.96
N LEU A 202 2.03 -8.86 27.06
CA LEU A 202 0.60 -8.96 27.31
C LEU A 202 -0.01 -10.02 26.40
N LYS A 203 -1.12 -10.60 26.83
CA LYS A 203 -1.89 -11.55 26.03
C LYS A 203 -3.38 -11.38 26.29
N SER A 204 -4.18 -11.62 25.26
CA SER A 204 -5.63 -11.74 25.37
C SER A 204 -6.11 -12.75 24.35
N LYS A 205 -7.18 -13.50 24.68
CA LYS A 205 -7.86 -14.37 23.72
C LYS A 205 -8.77 -13.57 22.77
N HIS A 206 -8.98 -12.29 23.04
CA HIS A 206 -9.91 -11.42 22.31
C HIS A 206 -9.22 -10.49 21.32
N TRP A 207 -7.88 -10.43 21.32
CA TRP A 207 -7.14 -9.57 20.41
C TRP A 207 -7.04 -10.21 19.03
N HIS A 208 -7.58 -9.51 18.04
CA HIS A 208 -7.50 -9.91 16.65
C HIS A 208 -6.09 -9.69 16.09
N GLU A 209 -5.51 -10.73 15.51
CA GLU A 209 -4.11 -10.74 15.04
C GLU A 209 -3.79 -9.62 14.05
N GLY A 210 -4.73 -9.29 13.15
CA GLY A 210 -4.58 -8.23 12.16
C GLY A 210 -4.35 -6.82 12.72
N VAL A 211 -4.62 -6.59 14.02
CA VAL A 211 -4.45 -5.27 14.65
C VAL A 211 -3.47 -5.25 15.83
N ILE A 212 -2.84 -6.37 16.18
CA ILE A 212 -1.91 -6.45 17.33
C ILE A 212 -0.71 -5.51 17.18
N GLY A 213 -0.27 -5.27 15.93
CA GLY A 213 0.88 -4.41 15.66
C GLY A 213 0.57 -2.91 15.58
N LEU A 214 -0.66 -2.48 15.85
CA LEU A 214 -1.11 -1.08 15.82
C LEU A 214 -1.32 -0.56 17.24
#